data_AF-A0A962PVN5-F1
#
_entry.id   AF-A0A962PVN5-F1
#
_cell.length_a   1.000
_cell.length_b   1.000
_cell.length_c   1.000
_cell.angle_alpha   90.00
_cell.angle_beta   90.00
_cell.angle_gamma   90.00
#
_symmetry.space_group_name_H-M   'P 1'
#
loop_
_entity.id
_entity.type
_entity.pdbx_description
1 polymer ?
#
loop_
_entity_poly.entity_id
_entity_poly.type
_entity_poly.pdbx_seq_one_letter_code
_entity_poly.pdbx_strand_id
1 'polypeptide(L)' 'EDPIPGADSRSLARSIRQRGQLEPVFVEQLDDVPEVLCGIVTQGDVVITQGAGNIGRLAQDLARMTFLKESGE' A
#
# COMPACT_ATOMS: atom_id res chain seq x y z
N GLU A 1 18.31 5.90 -13.13
CA GLU A 1 17.67 6.67 -14.22
C GLU A 1 17.24 8.00 -13.64
N ASP A 2 17.15 9.02 -14.48
CA ASP A 2 16.66 10.32 -14.03
C ASP A 2 15.13 10.29 -13.89
N PRO A 3 14.56 10.93 -12.86
CA PRO A 3 13.12 11.01 -12.70
C PRO A 3 12.45 11.65 -13.92
N ILE A 4 11.42 10.99 -14.45
CA ILE A 4 10.59 11.53 -15.54
C ILE A 4 9.41 12.29 -14.90
N PRO A 5 9.20 13.58 -15.23
CA PRO A 5 8.08 14.35 -14.69
C PRO A 5 6.73 13.67 -14.94
N GLY A 6 5.95 13.47 -13.88
CA GLY A 6 4.61 12.87 -13.95
C GLY A 6 4.60 11.34 -14.03
N ALA A 7 5.76 10.67 -14.14
CA ALA A 7 5.89 9.22 -14.09
C ALA A 7 6.20 8.74 -12.66
N ASP A 8 5.49 9.29 -11.67
CA ASP A 8 5.64 8.98 -10.26
C ASP A 8 4.33 8.43 -9.66
N SER A 9 4.46 7.81 -8.48
CA SER A 9 3.35 7.18 -7.77
C SER A 9 2.25 8.18 -7.39
N ARG A 10 2.58 9.46 -7.15
CA ARG A 10 1.61 10.50 -6.79
C ARG A 10 0.72 10.86 -7.98
N SER A 11 1.33 10.98 -9.16
CA SER A 11 0.66 11.23 -10.44
C SER A 11 -0.23 10.04 -10.83
N LEU A 12 0.24 8.81 -10.61
CA LEU A 12 -0.56 7.60 -10.81
C LEU A 12 -1.78 7.57 -9.89
N ALA A 13 -1.58 7.76 -8.58
CA ALA A 13 -2.67 7.78 -7.60
C ALA A 13 -3.73 8.84 -7.92
N ARG A 14 -3.30 10.05 -8.31
CA ARG A 14 -4.20 11.12 -8.76
C ARG A 14 -5.01 10.70 -10.00
N SER A 15 -4.37 10.05 -10.97
CA SER A 15 -5.03 9.62 -12.21
C SER A 15 -6.05 8.50 -11.98
N ILE A 16 -5.77 7.57 -11.07
CA ILE A 16 -6.73 6.53 -10.68
C ILE A 16 -7.93 7.14 -9.95
N ARG A 17 -7.69 8.03 -8.98
CA ARG A 17 -8.76 8.77 -8.26
C ARG A 17 -9.69 9.51 -9.22
N GLN A 18 -9.14 10.19 -10.23
CA GLN A 18 -9.93 10.93 -11.23
C GLN A 18 -10.89 10.05 -12.05
N ARG A 19 -10.60 8.75 -12.19
CA ARG A 19 -11.50 7.80 -12.86
C ARG A 19 -12.74 7.47 -12.01
N GLY A 20 -12.74 7.82 -10.72
CA GLY A 20 -13.89 7.73 -9.82
C GLY A 20 -14.31 6.31 -9.40
N GLN A 21 -13.54 5.28 -9.78
CA GLN A 21 -13.86 3.89 -9.47
C GLN A 21 -13.33 3.46 -8.09
N LEU A 22 -12.21 4.03 -7.66
CA LEU A 22 -11.59 3.74 -6.37
C LEU A 22 -10.71 4.91 -5.92
N GLU A 23 -10.42 4.94 -4.62
CA GLU A 23 -9.62 5.98 -3.98
C GLU A 23 -8.27 5.39 -3.51
N PRO A 24 -7.15 5.64 -4.23
CA PRO A 24 -5.86 5.09 -3.85
C PRO A 24 -5.29 5.79 -2.62
N VAL A 25 -4.75 4.99 -1.70
CA VAL A 25 -3.93 5.46 -0.59
C VAL A 25 -2.47 5.51 -1.04
N PHE A 26 -1.90 6.71 -1.08
CA PHE A 26 -0.48 6.91 -1.37
C PHE A 26 0.30 6.89 -0.05
N VAL A 27 1.36 6.08 -0.02
CA VAL A 27 2.30 5.98 1.11
C VAL A 27 3.69 6.30 0.58
N GLU A 28 4.38 7.23 1.24
CA GLU A 28 5.67 7.76 0.74
C GLU A 28 6.84 6.86 1.09
N GLN A 29 6.86 6.31 2.32
CA GLN A 29 7.88 5.36 2.76
C GLN A 29 7.31 3.94 2.84
N LEU A 30 8.09 2.97 2.38
CA LEU A 30 7.69 1.56 2.40
C LEU A 30 7.43 1.07 3.83
N ASP A 31 8.19 1.60 4.79
CA ASP A 31 8.12 1.22 6.21
C ASP A 31 6.82 1.68 6.89
N ASP A 32 6.10 2.64 6.31
CA ASP A 32 4.81 3.12 6.81
C ASP A 32 3.62 2.26 6.32
N VAL A 33 3.84 1.40 5.32
CA VAL A 33 2.78 0.58 4.70
C VAL A 33 2.08 -0.34 5.70
N PRO A 34 2.76 -1.05 6.61
CA PRO A 34 2.09 -1.94 7.56
C PRO A 34 1.07 -1.24 8.45
N GLU A 35 1.39 -0.05 8.97
CA GLU A 35 0.48 0.72 9.83
C GLU A 35 -0.77 1.15 9.08
N VAL A 36 -0.60 1.69 7.87
CA VAL A 36 -1.71 2.07 6.99
C VAL A 36 -2.56 0.84 6.64
N LEU A 37 -1.93 -0.29 6.35
CA LEU A 37 -2.62 -1.52 5.99
C LEU A 37 -3.46 -2.05 7.15
N CYS A 38 -2.97 -2.02 8.40
CA CYS A 38 -3.71 -2.42 9.61
C CYS A 38 -5.04 -1.65 9.78
N GLY A 39 -5.07 -0.37 9.39
CA GLY A 39 -6.31 0.44 9.42
C GLY A 39 -7.35 0.01 8.40
N ILE A 40 -6.90 -0.56 7.27
CA ILE A 40 -7.75 -0.85 6.10
C ILE A 40 -8.24 -2.30 6.12
N VAL A 41 -7.35 -3.27 6.36
CA VAL A 41 -7.69 -4.69 6.21
C VAL A 41 -8.68 -5.16 7.28
N THR A 42 -9.45 -6.16 6.90
CA THR A 42 -10.42 -6.85 7.74
C THR A 42 -10.23 -8.36 7.64
N GLN A 43 -10.86 -9.09 8.56
CA GLN A 43 -10.77 -10.55 8.55
C GLN A 43 -11.32 -11.12 7.24
N GLY A 44 -10.54 -11.98 6.59
CA GLY A 44 -10.91 -12.62 5.33
C GLY A 44 -10.37 -11.92 4.08
N ASP A 45 -9.76 -10.74 4.22
CA ASP A 45 -9.10 -10.06 3.10
C ASP A 45 -7.84 -10.82 2.65
N VAL A 46 -7.57 -10.76 1.34
CA VAL A 46 -6.34 -11.26 0.74
C VAL A 46 -5.48 -10.08 0.35
N VAL A 47 -4.30 -9.96 0.96
CA VAL A 47 -3.32 -8.92 0.61
C VAL A 47 -2.42 -9.43 -0.51
N ILE A 48 -2.35 -8.66 -1.60
CA ILE A 48 -1.46 -8.94 -2.73
C ILE A 48 -0.38 -7.86 -2.76
N THR A 49 0.88 -8.27 -2.62
CA THR A 49 2.05 -7.42 -2.84
C THR A 49 2.51 -7.54 -4.29
N GLN A 50 2.48 -6.45 -5.06
CA GLN A 50 2.79 -6.49 -6.50
C GLN A 50 3.89 -5.50 -6.89
N GLY A 51 4.84 -5.96 -7.70
CA GLY A 51 5.95 -5.16 -8.23
C GLY A 51 7.20 -6.01 -8.49
N ALA A 52 8.23 -5.40 -9.09
CA ALA A 52 9.50 -6.07 -9.42
C ALA A 52 10.70 -5.53 -8.65
N GLY A 53 10.48 -4.59 -7.71
CA GLY A 53 11.52 -3.94 -6.92
C GLY A 53 11.60 -4.48 -5.48
N ASN A 54 11.75 -3.56 -4.53
CA ASN A 54 11.83 -3.84 -3.10
C ASN A 54 10.54 -4.42 -2.47
N ILE A 55 9.47 -4.61 -3.26
CA ILE A 55 8.19 -5.15 -2.77
C ILE A 55 8.31 -6.56 -2.18
N GLY A 56 9.25 -7.37 -2.66
CA GLY A 56 9.49 -8.72 -2.12
C GLY A 56 9.93 -8.69 -0.66
N ARG A 57 10.66 -7.64 -0.25
CA ARG A 57 11.03 -7.42 1.16
C ARG A 57 9.79 -7.09 1.99
N LEU A 58 8.95 -6.16 1.52
CA LEU A 58 7.70 -5.83 2.20
C LEU A 58 6.82 -7.07 2.41
N ALA A 59 6.71 -7.94 1.40
CA ALA A 59 5.95 -9.19 1.52
C ALA A 59 6.46 -10.08 2.67
N GLN A 60 7.79 -10.20 2.81
CA GLN A 60 8.39 -10.94 3.92
C GLN A 60 8.15 -10.29 5.27
N ASP A 61 8.22 -8.96 5.33
CA ASP A 61 7.98 -8.19 6.56
C ASP A 61 6.52 -8.34 7.01
N LEU A 62 5.56 -8.17 6.09
CA LEU A 62 4.13 -8.35 6.38
C LEU A 62 3.80 -9.80 6.79
N ALA A 63 4.42 -10.80 6.17
CA ALA A 63 4.18 -12.21 6.52
C ALA A 63 4.64 -12.58 7.95
N ARG A 64 5.56 -11.80 8.54
CA ARG A 64 6.01 -11.96 9.93
C ARG A 64 5.17 -11.17 10.92
N MET A 65 4.39 -10.21 10.45
CA MET A 65 3.53 -9.38 11.29
C MET A 65 2.22 -10.10 11.58
N THR A 66 1.68 -9.84 12.77
CA THR A 66 0.30 -10.19 13.09
C THR A 66 -0.54 -8.94 12.98
N PHE A 67 -1.53 -8.94 12.08
CA PHE A 67 -2.51 -7.86 11.99
C PHE A 67 -3.50 -7.99 13.14
N LEU A 68 -3.11 -7.49 14.31
CA LEU A 68 -4.04 -7.36 15.44
C LEU A 68 -4.74 -6.00 15.29
N LYS A 69 -5.99 -6.03 14.84
CA LYS A 69 -6.88 -4.92 15.16
C LYS A 69 -7.19 -5.05 16.65
N GLU A 70 -6.80 -4.08 17.45
CA GLU A 70 -7.38 -3.96 18.79
C GLU A 70 -8.89 -3.81 18.57
N SER A 71 -9.65 -4.75 19.12
CA SER A 71 -11.11 -4.68 19.19
C SER A 71 -11.48 -3.53 20.13
N GLY A 72 -11.38 -2.29 19.64
CA GLY A 72 -11.91 -1.11 20.30
C GLY A 72 -13.36 -0.89 19.87
N GLU A 73 -14.26 -1.10 20.84
CA GLU A 73 -15.66 -0.64 21.00
C GLU A 73 -16.52 -0.35 19.76
#